data_AF-A0A1W2F9J6-F1
#
_entry.id   AF-A0A1W2F9J6-F1
#
_cell.length_a   1.000
_cell.length_b   1.000
_cell.length_c   1.000
_cell.angle_alpha   90.00
_cell.angle_beta   90.00
_cell.angle_gamma   90.00
#
_symmetry.space_group_name_H-M   'P 1'
#
loop_
_entity.id
_entity.type
_entity.pdbx_description
1 polymer ?
#
loop_
_entity_poly.entity_id
_entity_poly.type
_entity_poly.pdbx_seq_one_letter_code
_entity_poly.pdbx_strand_id
1 'polypeptide(L)'
;MSMLPRKHLPKTLLIIAPSLYQCSLTAREWGLVPGEIENFRNVTRAIQLRSITPGTPYIGMDMGQWSATPEGRDLYDVVDLMIRTCRIRPLRDDELANYRAYDGVPMRPIAPSPATAPRAAFHAR
;
A
#
# COMPACT_ATOMS: atom_id res chain seq x y z
N MET A 1 10.46 23.31 -30.01
CA MET A 1 10.07 21.91 -29.76
C MET A 1 9.91 21.74 -28.26
N SER A 2 8.71 21.93 -27.72
CA SER A 2 8.45 21.73 -26.30
C SER A 2 8.32 20.23 -26.03
N MET A 3 9.32 19.63 -25.36
CA MET A 3 9.17 18.31 -24.78
C MET A 3 8.11 18.42 -23.69
N LEU A 4 6.93 17.86 -23.94
CA LEU A 4 5.95 17.64 -22.88
C LEU A 4 6.65 16.86 -21.76
N PRO A 5 6.54 17.28 -20.49
CA PRO A 5 7.09 16.50 -19.40
C PRO A 5 6.46 15.11 -19.49
N ARG A 6 7.31 14.07 -19.64
CA ARG A 6 6.85 12.69 -19.50
C ARG A 6 6.15 12.63 -18.14
N LYS A 7 4.83 12.43 -18.13
CA LYS A 7 4.11 11.98 -16.93
C LYS A 7 4.83 10.71 -16.51
N HIS A 8 5.78 10.82 -15.58
CA HIS A 8 6.52 9.69 -15.08
C HIS A 8 5.49 8.82 -14.41
N LEU A 9 5.19 7.65 -14.98
CA LEU A 9 4.37 6.66 -14.31
C LEU A 9 4.99 6.47 -12.91
N PRO A 10 4.18 6.52 -11.84
CA PRO A 10 4.70 6.40 -10.49
C PRO A 10 5.48 5.10 -10.38
N LYS A 11 6.66 5.12 -9.73
CA LYS A 11 7.42 3.90 -9.45
C LYS A 11 6.57 2.99 -8.58
N THR A 12 6.79 1.67 -8.62
CA THR A 12 6.03 0.74 -7.78
C THR A 12 6.21 1.07 -6.30
N LEU A 13 5.12 1.27 -5.56
CA LEU A 13 5.16 1.47 -4.11
C LEU A 13 5.44 0.13 -3.40
N LEU A 14 6.45 0.12 -2.53
CA LEU A 14 6.72 -1.04 -1.67
C LEU A 14 6.01 -0.88 -0.33
N ILE A 15 5.16 -1.83 0.01
CA ILE A 15 4.56 -1.93 1.34
C ILE A 15 5.32 -3.02 2.09
N ILE A 16 6.21 -2.62 2.99
CA ILE A 16 7.17 -3.53 3.63
C ILE A 16 6.73 -3.81 5.07
N ALA A 17 6.52 -5.09 5.40
CA ALA A 17 6.24 -5.53 6.76
C ALA A 17 6.46 -7.06 6.90
N PRO A 18 6.70 -7.62 8.10
CA PRO A 18 6.99 -9.05 8.27
C PRO A 18 5.86 -10.02 7.85
N SER A 19 4.63 -9.53 7.65
CA SER A 19 3.48 -10.32 7.23
C SER A 19 2.53 -9.54 6.32
N LEU A 20 1.73 -10.26 5.51
CA LEU A 20 0.71 -9.64 4.66
C LEU A 20 -0.35 -8.88 5.47
N TYR A 21 -0.69 -9.39 6.66
CA TYR A 21 -1.59 -8.70 7.58
C TYR A 21 -1.02 -7.34 7.98
N GLN A 22 0.25 -7.29 8.37
CA GLN A 22 0.92 -6.02 8.70
C GLN A 22 1.08 -5.12 7.48
N CYS A 23 1.32 -5.65 6.27
CA CYS A 23 1.28 -4.83 5.04
C CYS A 23 -0.09 -4.15 4.88
N SER A 24 -1.18 -4.88 5.11
CA SER A 24 -2.53 -4.32 5.04
C SER A 24 -2.77 -3.25 6.11
N LEU A 25 -2.25 -3.44 7.33
CA LEU A 25 -2.35 -2.41 8.39
C LEU A 25 -1.54 -1.16 8.02
N THR A 26 -0.31 -1.33 7.54
CA THR A 26 0.54 -0.25 7.05
C THR A 26 -0.15 0.54 5.95
N ALA A 27 -0.75 -0.12 4.97
CA ALA A 27 -1.49 0.55 3.91
C ALA A 27 -2.59 1.45 4.50
N ARG A 28 -3.40 0.91 5.42
CA ARG A 28 -4.54 1.61 6.02
C ARG A 28 -4.11 2.80 6.87
N GLU A 29 -3.03 2.68 7.63
CA GLU A 29 -2.48 3.79 8.42
C GLU A 29 -2.04 4.95 7.53
N TRP A 30 -1.47 4.63 6.36
CA TRP A 30 -1.10 5.61 5.35
C TRP A 30 -2.29 6.10 4.50
N GLY A 31 -3.53 5.79 4.90
CA GLY A 31 -4.73 6.20 4.18
C GLY A 31 -4.86 5.56 2.79
N LEU A 32 -4.27 4.38 2.59
CA LEU A 32 -4.37 3.57 1.39
C LEU A 32 -5.26 2.35 1.66
N VAL A 33 -6.17 2.04 0.74
CA VAL A 33 -7.04 0.87 0.83
C VAL A 33 -6.47 -0.23 -0.09
N PRO A 34 -6.11 -1.43 0.40
CA PRO A 34 -5.42 -2.48 -0.39
C PRO A 34 -6.09 -2.96 -1.70
N GLY A 35 -7.32 -2.55 -2.01
CA GLY A 35 -7.99 -2.78 -3.29
C GLY A 35 -8.06 -1.55 -4.21
N GLU A 36 -7.57 -0.40 -3.74
CA GLU A 36 -7.60 0.91 -4.40
C GLU A 36 -6.19 1.47 -4.58
N ILE A 37 -5.15 0.64 -4.39
CA ILE A 37 -3.76 1.04 -4.58
C ILE A 37 -3.35 0.70 -6.00
N GLU A 38 -2.88 1.68 -6.75
CA GLU A 38 -2.26 1.44 -8.06
C GLU A 38 -0.76 1.17 -7.90
N ASN A 39 -0.26 0.24 -8.73
CA ASN A 39 1.17 -0.04 -8.88
C ASN A 39 1.91 -0.21 -7.55
N PHE A 40 1.51 -1.19 -6.74
CA PHE A 40 2.14 -1.51 -5.47
C PHE A 40 2.61 -2.96 -5.39
N ARG A 41 3.47 -3.23 -4.41
CA ARG A 41 3.94 -4.57 -4.09
C ARG A 41 4.11 -4.73 -2.59
N ASN A 42 3.50 -5.78 -2.04
CA ASN A 42 3.76 -6.21 -0.67
C ASN A 42 5.12 -6.92 -0.59
N VAL A 43 5.93 -6.55 0.40
CA VAL A 43 7.24 -7.13 0.67
C VAL A 43 7.25 -7.65 2.10
N THR A 44 7.26 -8.97 2.24
CA THR A 44 7.29 -9.67 3.52
C THR A 44 8.59 -10.44 3.78
N ARG A 45 9.44 -10.57 2.76
CA ARG A 45 10.69 -11.31 2.86
C ARG A 45 11.80 -10.57 2.13
N ALA A 46 13.01 -10.61 2.68
CA ALA A 46 14.18 -9.95 2.10
C ALA A 46 14.44 -10.32 0.62
N ILE A 47 14.22 -11.58 0.24
CA ILE A 47 14.40 -12.05 -1.15
C ILE A 47 13.52 -11.31 -2.16
N GLN A 48 12.38 -10.76 -1.74
CA GLN A 48 11.47 -10.02 -2.61
C GLN A 48 12.04 -8.64 -2.96
N LEU A 49 12.97 -8.10 -2.18
CA LEU A 49 13.68 -6.86 -2.49
C LEU A 49 14.76 -7.02 -3.56
N ARG A 50 14.96 -8.23 -4.10
CA ARG A 50 15.80 -8.41 -5.28
C ARG A 50 15.19 -7.65 -6.47
N SER A 51 16.06 -7.03 -7.27
CA SER A 51 15.70 -6.30 -8.50
C SER A 51 14.88 -5.01 -8.31
N ILE A 52 14.99 -4.34 -7.16
CA ILE A 52 14.37 -3.03 -6.95
C ILE A 52 15.14 -1.93 -7.69
N THR A 53 14.39 -1.09 -8.42
CA THR A 53 14.93 0.10 -9.09
C THR A 53 15.39 1.12 -8.05
N PRO A 54 16.56 1.79 -8.22
CA PRO A 54 17.00 2.81 -7.28
C PRO A 54 15.97 3.94 -7.05
N GLY A 55 15.89 4.41 -5.80
CA GLY A 55 14.93 5.43 -5.37
C GLY A 55 13.47 4.99 -5.46
N THR A 56 13.18 3.70 -5.30
CA THR A 56 11.80 3.20 -5.21
C THR A 56 11.19 3.60 -3.86
N PRO A 57 9.97 4.15 -3.83
CA PRO A 57 9.33 4.56 -2.59
C PRO A 57 8.85 3.35 -1.79
N TYR A 58 8.93 3.43 -0.47
CA TYR A 58 8.36 2.44 0.45
C TYR A 58 7.59 3.09 1.59
N ILE A 59 6.63 2.34 2.12
CA ILE A 59 5.98 2.58 3.41
C ILE A 59 6.20 1.38 4.33
N GLY A 60 6.35 1.64 5.62
CA GLY A 60 6.57 0.64 6.65
C GLY A 60 6.25 1.22 8.02
N MET A 61 5.87 0.38 8.98
CA MET A 61 5.56 0.78 10.36
C MET A 61 6.31 -0.09 11.34
N ASP A 62 6.65 0.51 12.49
CA ASP A 62 7.23 -0.17 13.64
C ASP A 62 8.41 -1.08 13.30
N MET A 63 9.29 -0.64 12.40
CA MET A 63 10.42 -1.43 11.91
C MET A 63 11.30 -1.99 13.04
N GLY A 64 11.42 -1.26 14.16
CA GLY A 64 12.16 -1.75 15.33
C GLY A 64 11.59 -3.04 15.93
N GLN A 65 10.30 -3.31 15.77
CA GLN A 65 9.62 -4.51 16.28
C GLN A 65 9.75 -5.72 15.36
N TRP A 66 10.21 -5.55 14.11
CA TRP A 66 10.32 -6.65 13.14
C TRP A 66 11.33 -7.70 13.60
N SER A 67 12.31 -7.28 14.40
CA SER A 67 13.38 -8.09 14.98
C SER A 67 12.92 -9.20 15.94
N ALA A 68 11.62 -9.28 16.26
CA ALA A 68 11.05 -10.30 17.15
C ALA A 68 11.13 -11.72 16.58
N THR A 69 11.33 -11.86 15.26
CA THR A 69 11.52 -13.15 14.58
C THR A 69 12.81 -13.13 13.76
N PRO A 70 13.45 -14.28 13.50
CA PRO A 70 14.62 -14.35 12.61
C PRO A 70 14.34 -13.76 11.23
N GLU A 71 13.21 -14.11 10.62
CA GLU A 71 12.82 -13.65 9.29
C GLU A 71 12.54 -12.13 9.25
N GLY A 72 11.95 -11.60 10.31
CA GLY A 72 11.71 -10.16 10.44
C GLY A 72 12.99 -9.37 10.70
N ARG A 73 13.96 -9.95 11.42
CA ARG A 73 15.31 -9.39 11.56
C ARG A 73 16.05 -9.36 10.21
N ASP A 74 16.03 -10.46 9.46
CA ASP A 74 16.63 -10.51 8.12
C ASP A 74 16.01 -9.48 7.18
N LEU A 75 14.69 -9.31 7.23
CA LEU A 75 13.99 -8.27 6.46
C LEU A 75 14.43 -6.87 6.89
N TYR A 76 14.51 -6.61 8.20
CA TYR A 76 14.96 -5.33 8.74
C TYR A 76 16.37 -4.99 8.25
N ASP A 77 17.33 -5.91 8.37
CA ASP A 77 18.73 -5.68 8.01
C ASP A 77 18.88 -5.34 6.51
N VAL A 78 18.14 -6.04 5.64
CA VAL A 78 18.15 -5.73 4.20
C VAL A 78 17.49 -4.39 3.91
N VAL A 79 16.38 -4.05 4.57
CA VAL A 79 15.69 -2.76 4.37
C VAL A 79 16.58 -1.61 4.84
N ASP A 80 17.21 -1.71 6.01
CA ASP A 80 18.16 -0.71 6.53
C ASP A 80 19.32 -0.51 5.54
N LEU A 81 19.92 -1.59 5.04
CA LEU A 81 20.96 -1.52 4.01
C LEU A 81 20.47 -0.82 2.73
N MET A 82 19.25 -1.11 2.27
CA MET A 82 18.68 -0.50 1.08
C MET A 82 18.39 0.99 1.24
N ILE A 83 17.99 1.42 2.45
CA ILE A 83 17.81 2.83 2.78
C ILE A 83 19.16 3.55 2.75
N ARG A 84 20.16 3.01 3.44
CA ARG A 84 21.52 3.60 3.51
C ARG A 84 22.18 3.70 2.15
N THR A 85 21.90 2.76 1.24
CA THR A 85 22.42 2.77 -0.14
C THR A 85 21.50 3.49 -1.14
N CYS A 86 20.46 4.20 -0.67
CA CYS A 86 19.51 4.95 -1.49
C CYS A 86 18.78 4.11 -2.56
N ARG A 87 18.69 2.79 -2.37
CA ARG A 87 17.95 1.89 -3.27
C ARG A 87 16.44 2.03 -3.08
N ILE A 88 16.01 2.15 -1.84
CA ILE A 88 14.65 2.53 -1.48
C ILE A 88 14.67 3.82 -0.67
N ARG A 89 13.54 4.51 -0.62
CA ARG A 89 13.37 5.72 0.19
C ARG A 89 11.97 5.75 0.79
N PRO A 90 11.76 6.43 1.94
CA PRO A 90 10.42 6.70 2.42
C PRO A 90 9.58 7.39 1.34
N LEU A 91 8.33 6.96 1.24
CA LEU A 91 7.31 7.69 0.47
C LEU A 91 7.14 9.09 1.08
N ARG A 92 7.03 10.11 0.22
CA ARG A 92 6.75 11.48 0.67
C ARG A 92 5.24 11.74 0.66
N ASP A 93 4.80 12.66 1.52
CA ASP A 93 3.37 12.97 1.68
C ASP A 93 2.73 13.50 0.39
N ASP A 94 3.46 14.30 -0.39
CA ASP A 94 3.02 14.84 -1.68
C ASP A 94 2.90 13.77 -2.78
N GLU A 95 3.52 12.61 -2.58
CA GLU A 95 3.50 11.49 -3.53
C GLU A 95 2.39 10.49 -3.26
N LEU A 96 1.75 10.54 -2.08
CA LEU A 96 0.75 9.57 -1.65
C LEU A 96 -0.45 9.50 -2.60
N ALA A 97 -0.86 10.66 -3.12
CA ALA A 97 -1.97 10.76 -4.08
C ALA A 97 -1.72 9.97 -5.38
N ASN A 98 -0.46 9.79 -5.79
CA ASN A 98 -0.12 9.05 -7.01
C ASN A 98 -0.42 7.55 -6.94
N TYR A 99 -0.72 7.02 -5.75
CA TYR A 99 -0.98 5.60 -5.52
C TYR A 99 -2.45 5.29 -5.29
N ARG A 100 -3.33 6.30 -5.26
CA ARG A 100 -4.78 6.11 -5.08
C ARG A 100 -5.44 5.92 -6.44
N ALA A 101 -6.07 4.76 -6.66
CA ALA A 101 -6.75 4.40 -7.92
C ALA A 101 -7.94 5.31 -8.25
N TYR A 102 -8.55 5.95 -7.25
CA TYR A 102 -9.77 6.74 -7.40
C TYR A 102 -9.57 8.23 -7.14
N ASP A 103 -8.34 8.75 -7.15
CA ASP A 103 -8.12 10.18 -6.96
C ASP A 103 -8.78 10.97 -8.11
N GLY A 104 -9.88 11.68 -7.81
CA GLY A 104 -10.70 12.40 -8.79
C GLY A 104 -11.87 11.63 -9.41
N VAL A 105 -12.11 10.37 -9.03
CA VAL A 105 -13.30 9.62 -9.48
C VAL A 105 -14.42 9.80 -8.45
N PRO A 106 -15.57 10.43 -8.80
CA PRO A 106 -16.68 10.53 -7.87
C PRO A 106 -17.18 9.12 -7.53
N MET A 107 -17.15 8.78 -6.24
CA MET A 107 -17.74 7.56 -5.70
C MET A 107 -19.18 7.44 -6.19
N ARG A 108 -19.52 6.36 -6.90
CA ARG A 108 -20.92 6.02 -7.12
C ARG A 108 -21.53 5.69 -5.75
N PRO A 109 -22.70 6.25 -5.40
CA PRO A 109 -23.37 5.87 -4.16
C PRO A 109 -23.58 4.36 -4.20
N ILE A 110 -23.10 3.68 -3.16
CA ILE A 110 -23.34 2.25 -2.95
C ILE A 110 -24.86 2.10 -2.83
N ALA A 111 -25.48 1.50 -3.84
CA ALA A 111 -26.89 1.16 -3.76
C ALA A 111 -27.09 0.28 -2.52
N PRO A 112 -28.05 0.58 -1.63
CA PRO A 112 -28.29 -0.23 -0.46
C PRO A 112 -28.57 -1.67 -0.91
N SER A 113 -27.86 -2.62 -0.30
CA SER A 113 -28.08 -4.04 -0.53
C SER A 113 -29.57 -4.38 -0.33
N PRO A 114 -30.20 -5.18 -1.20
CA PRO A 114 -31.60 -5.60 -1.04
C PRO A 114 -31.83 -6.46 0.22
N ALA A 115 -30.80 -6.80 0.98
CA ALA A 115 -30.87 -7.61 2.19
C ALA A 115 -31.47 -6.90 3.42
N THR A 116 -31.84 -5.62 3.33
CA THR A 116 -32.48 -4.86 4.45
C THR A 116 -33.90 -4.42 4.12
N ALA A 117 -34.65 -5.21 3.35
CA ALA A 117 -36.11 -5.05 3.32
C ALA A 117 -36.71 -5.70 4.59
N PRO A 118 -37.39 -4.96 5.47
CA PRO A 118 -38.15 -5.59 6.55
C PRO A 118 -39.23 -6.48 5.93
N ARG A 119 -39.28 -7.76 6.32
CA ARG A 119 -40.40 -8.66 5.98
C ARG A 119 -41.69 -7.99 6.45
N ALA A 120 -42.52 -7.56 5.52
CA ALA A 120 -43.86 -7.08 5.81
C ALA A 120 -44.61 -8.18 6.60
N ALA A 121 -45.01 -7.86 7.83
CA ALA A 121 -45.84 -8.72 8.65
C ALA A 121 -47.22 -8.83 7.98
N PHE A 122 -47.50 -10.01 7.45
CA PHE A 122 -48.79 -10.36 6.86
C PHE A 122 -49.77 -10.62 8.01
N HIS A 123 -50.51 -9.59 8.44
CA HIS A 123 -51.69 -9.79 9.27
C HIS A 123 -52.88 -10.15 8.37
N ALA A 124 -53.18 -11.44 8.28
CA ALA A 124 -54.45 -11.92 7.78
C ALA A 124 -55.55 -11.60 8.81
N ARG A 125 -56.66 -11.03 8.33
CA ARG A 125 -57.95 -10.98 9.03
C ARG A 125 -58.81 -12.13 8.54
#